data_AF-E4Q733-F1
#
_entry.id   AF-E4Q733-F1
#
_cell.length_a   1.000
_cell.length_b   1.000
_cell.length_c   1.000
_cell.angle_alpha   90.00
_cell.angle_beta   90.00
_cell.angle_gamma   90.00
#
_symmetry.space_group_name_H-M   'P 1'
#
loop_
_entity.id
_entity.type
_entity.pdbx_description
1 polymer ?
#
loop_
_entity_poly.entity_id
_entity_poly.type
_entity_poly.pdbx_seq_one_letter_code
_entity_poly.pdbx_strand_id
1 'polypeptide(L)'
;MIYRVDFTAVSTSSQFISPVIFGVIVDKIFELVDEKKARKIVDEIISSDILISDAYPIIRTDNGIERLFTKIGLSSFDEFENGDLSLKDRRKLSREMKKKAGQQLLIAIDHSGNMKETNRNIVSAVEVYRIGIQVNRHTDTSQEGILFYHQEFIFPQNQPFSIYIKCDNEKLIEIIEKCFSIIELTGFGPDVSIGKGKIRFFKHENKILIRDEQVERYFPQNIDGKEEFVNISSTIFSPQITEICKFKTYLTFRYDSKGYFTFKPPYFCAAKGAVVVPISSKLNLVKEYQGKLLYTCIFPLKL
;
A
#
# COMPACT_ATOMS: atom_id res chain seq x y z
N MET A 1 -14.80 -10.54 5.88
CA MET A 1 -15.36 -9.19 5.69
C MET A 1 -14.27 -8.22 5.24
N ILE A 2 -14.62 -7.24 4.40
CA ILE A 2 -13.70 -6.16 3.99
C ILE A 2 -14.19 -4.83 4.56
N TYR A 3 -13.29 -4.14 5.25
CA TYR A 3 -13.51 -2.78 5.76
C TYR A 3 -12.71 -1.78 4.95
N ARG A 4 -13.19 -0.55 4.88
CA ARG A 4 -12.57 0.58 4.23
C ARG A 4 -12.41 1.72 5.23
N VAL A 5 -11.26 2.39 5.17
CA VAL A 5 -11.02 3.67 5.84
C VAL A 5 -10.68 4.73 4.80
N ASP A 6 -11.48 5.79 4.76
CA ASP A 6 -11.31 6.90 3.83
C ASP A 6 -10.56 8.04 4.51
N PHE A 7 -9.63 8.69 3.82
CA PHE A 7 -8.86 9.79 4.36
C PHE A 7 -8.35 10.77 3.31
N THR A 8 -7.87 11.92 3.79
CA THR A 8 -7.03 12.85 3.05
C THR A 8 -5.71 13.03 3.79
N ALA A 9 -4.64 13.26 3.03
CA ALA A 9 -3.31 13.58 3.56
C ALA A 9 -2.75 14.75 2.77
N VAL A 10 -1.90 15.57 3.40
CA VAL A 10 -1.21 16.68 2.72
C VAL A 10 0.16 16.23 2.27
N SER A 11 0.98 15.77 3.21
CA SER A 11 2.27 15.18 2.91
C SER A 11 2.71 14.17 3.95
N THR A 12 3.58 13.25 3.55
CA THR A 12 4.16 12.22 4.42
C THR A 12 5.62 11.99 4.07
N SER A 13 6.41 11.50 5.04
CA SER A 13 7.77 11.00 4.77
C SER A 13 7.79 9.52 4.35
N SER A 14 6.62 8.88 4.22
CA SER A 14 6.49 7.45 3.88
C SER A 14 5.28 7.20 3.02
N GLN A 15 5.39 6.25 2.09
CA GLN A 15 4.27 5.86 1.24
C GLN A 15 3.21 5.10 2.04
N PHE A 16 1.96 5.24 1.62
CA PHE A 16 0.84 4.46 2.15
C PHE A 16 0.79 3.06 1.52
N ILE A 17 1.83 2.26 1.78
CA ILE A 17 1.91 0.87 1.36
C ILE A 17 1.60 -0.05 2.55
N SER A 18 1.06 -1.23 2.24
CA SER A 18 0.57 -2.22 3.17
C SER A 18 1.53 -2.55 4.35
N PRO A 19 2.83 -2.83 4.11
CA PRO A 19 3.79 -3.05 5.21
C PRO A 19 3.95 -1.86 6.16
N VAL A 20 3.87 -0.64 5.65
CA VAL A 20 4.02 0.60 6.43
C VAL A 20 2.77 0.85 7.25
N ILE A 21 1.59 0.69 6.65
CA ILE A 21 0.30 0.83 7.34
C ILE A 21 0.23 -0.15 8.51
N PHE A 22 0.57 -1.42 8.29
CA PHE A 22 0.67 -2.40 9.36
C PHE A 22 1.64 -1.96 10.46
N GLY A 23 2.84 -1.51 10.09
CA GLY A 23 3.85 -1.05 11.04
C GLY A 23 3.34 0.09 11.92
N VAL A 24 2.65 1.07 11.35
CA VAL A 24 2.06 2.20 12.09
C VAL A 24 0.93 1.71 13.02
N ILE A 25 0.07 0.79 12.57
CA ILE A 25 -0.98 0.21 13.44
C ILE A 25 -0.34 -0.49 14.64
N VAL A 26 0.67 -1.34 14.42
CA VAL A 26 1.36 -2.04 15.49
C VAL A 26 2.04 -1.07 16.45
N ASP A 27 2.70 -0.02 15.95
CA ASP A 27 3.31 1.01 16.77
C ASP A 27 2.29 1.65 17.72
N LYS A 28 1.09 1.98 17.21
CA LYS A 28 -0.01 2.52 18.03
C LYS A 28 -0.58 1.54 19.02
N ILE A 29 -0.58 0.23 18.73
CA ILE A 29 -0.94 -0.78 19.73
C ILE A 29 0.04 -0.75 20.90
N PHE A 30 1.34 -0.66 20.64
CA PHE A 30 2.36 -0.57 21.70
C PHE A 30 2.33 0.77 22.47
N GLU A 31 1.85 1.86 21.87
CA GLU A 31 1.60 3.12 22.58
C GLU A 31 0.34 3.07 23.48
N LEU A 32 -0.64 2.24 23.11
CA LEU A 32 -1.96 2.20 23.74
C LEU A 32 -2.04 1.33 25.00
N VAL A 33 -1.26 0.25 25.05
CA VAL A 33 -1.35 -0.75 26.12
C VAL A 33 0.04 -1.20 26.57
N ASP A 34 0.10 -1.89 27.71
CA ASP A 34 1.36 -2.48 28.18
C ASP A 34 1.92 -3.51 27.18
N GLU A 35 3.25 -3.64 27.16
CA GLU A 35 3.97 -4.45 26.17
C GLU A 35 3.45 -5.90 26.08
N LYS A 36 3.11 -6.51 27.21
CA LYS A 36 2.62 -7.89 27.26
C LYS A 36 1.25 -8.02 26.58
N LYS A 37 0.34 -7.07 26.81
CA LYS A 37 -0.94 -7.02 26.10
C LYS A 37 -0.78 -6.66 24.64
N ALA A 38 0.11 -5.71 24.31
CA ALA A 38 0.38 -5.32 22.93
C ALA A 38 0.84 -6.51 22.09
N ARG A 39 1.79 -7.31 22.61
CA ARG A 39 2.26 -8.54 21.96
C ARG A 39 1.14 -9.53 21.69
N LYS A 40 0.25 -9.78 22.67
CA LYS A 40 -0.91 -10.65 22.48
C LYS A 40 -1.84 -10.17 21.38
N ILE A 41 -2.17 -8.87 21.36
CA ILE A 41 -3.02 -8.28 20.32
C ILE A 41 -2.35 -8.44 18.95
N VAL A 42 -1.04 -8.20 18.87
CA VAL A 42 -0.29 -8.35 17.61
C VAL A 42 -0.28 -9.81 17.14
N ASP A 43 -0.09 -10.77 18.04
CA ASP A 43 -0.17 -12.20 17.72
C ASP A 43 -1.57 -12.61 17.24
N GLU A 44 -2.62 -12.04 17.83
CA GLU A 44 -4.01 -12.20 17.39
C GLU A 44 -4.23 -11.60 15.98
N ILE A 45 -3.69 -10.41 15.70
CA ILE A 45 -3.74 -9.80 14.36
C ILE A 45 -3.05 -10.70 13.34
N ILE A 46 -1.86 -11.22 13.66
CA ILE A 46 -1.07 -12.08 12.77
C ILE A 46 -1.79 -13.39 12.49
N SER A 47 -2.42 -13.99 13.51
CA SER A 47 -3.16 -15.26 13.38
C SER A 47 -4.53 -15.11 12.73
N SER A 48 -5.11 -13.90 12.71
CA SER A 48 -6.41 -13.62 12.08
C SER A 48 -6.41 -13.53 10.55
N ASP A 49 -5.28 -13.83 9.89
CA ASP A 49 -5.08 -13.69 8.44
C ASP A 49 -5.57 -12.34 7.90
N ILE A 50 -5.24 -11.27 8.64
CA ILE A 50 -5.57 -9.90 8.23
C ILE A 50 -4.85 -9.59 6.91
N LEU A 51 -5.56 -8.95 5.99
CA LEU A 51 -4.98 -8.43 4.75
C LEU A 51 -5.21 -6.92 4.71
N ILE A 52 -4.16 -6.16 4.41
CA ILE A 52 -4.19 -4.69 4.39
C ILE A 52 -3.75 -4.26 3.01
N SER A 53 -4.54 -3.44 2.32
CA SER A 53 -4.19 -2.92 1.01
C SER A 53 -3.20 -1.75 1.11
N ASP A 54 -2.62 -1.39 -0.02
CA ASP A 54 -2.07 -0.03 -0.17
C ASP A 54 -3.21 0.99 -0.22
N ALA A 55 -2.89 2.28 -0.08
CA ALA A 55 -3.88 3.32 -0.30
C ALA A 55 -4.25 3.45 -1.78
N TYR A 56 -5.55 3.53 -2.06
CA TYR A 56 -6.10 3.75 -3.40
C TYR A 56 -6.88 5.06 -3.46
N PRO A 57 -6.78 5.81 -4.56
CA PRO A 57 -7.58 7.01 -4.73
C PRO A 57 -9.06 6.64 -4.89
N ILE A 58 -9.93 7.48 -4.35
CA ILE A 58 -11.37 7.40 -4.54
C ILE A 58 -11.89 8.71 -5.10
N ILE A 59 -13.02 8.64 -5.79
CA ILE A 59 -13.74 9.82 -6.28
C ILE A 59 -15.08 9.89 -5.55
N ARG A 60 -15.33 11.01 -4.90
CA ARG A 60 -16.63 11.31 -4.30
C ARG A 60 -17.52 11.94 -5.36
N THR A 61 -18.69 11.36 -5.54
CA THR A 61 -19.74 11.82 -6.46
C THR A 61 -21.03 12.02 -5.68
N ASP A 62 -22.01 12.68 -6.29
CA ASP A 62 -23.34 12.87 -5.68
C ASP A 62 -24.02 11.52 -5.38
N ASN A 63 -23.73 10.50 -6.19
CA ASN A 63 -24.30 9.15 -6.07
C ASN A 63 -23.50 8.22 -5.13
N GLY A 64 -22.50 8.74 -4.42
CA GLY A 64 -21.64 7.95 -3.53
C GLY A 64 -20.19 7.95 -3.99
N ILE A 65 -19.45 6.88 -3.68
CA ILE A 65 -18.02 6.78 -3.98
C ILE A 65 -17.72 5.84 -5.16
N GLU A 66 -16.76 6.23 -5.98
CA GLU A 66 -16.15 5.40 -7.00
C GLU A 66 -14.72 5.05 -6.55
N ARG A 67 -14.41 3.76 -6.57
CA ARG A 67 -13.14 3.21 -6.07
C ARG A 67 -12.24 2.89 -7.23
N LEU A 68 -11.01 3.38 -7.20
CA LEU A 68 -10.09 3.22 -8.33
C LEU A 68 -8.95 2.28 -7.95
N PHE A 69 -8.80 1.21 -8.71
CA PHE A 69 -7.76 0.21 -8.55
C PHE A 69 -6.87 0.17 -9.78
N THR A 70 -5.58 -0.11 -9.57
CA THR A 70 -4.60 -0.26 -10.64
C THR A 70 -4.41 -1.74 -10.94
N LYS A 71 -4.37 -2.11 -12.22
CA LYS A 71 -3.97 -3.44 -12.70
C LYS A 71 -2.78 -3.27 -13.64
N ILE A 72 -1.71 -3.99 -13.37
CA ILE A 72 -0.50 -3.95 -14.20
C ILE A 72 -0.76 -4.80 -15.44
N GLY A 73 -0.78 -4.15 -16.61
CA GLY A 73 -1.02 -4.82 -17.87
C GLY A 73 0.16 -5.69 -18.33
N LEU A 74 -0.15 -6.75 -19.06
CA LEU A 74 0.85 -7.47 -19.84
C LEU A 74 1.08 -6.72 -21.16
N SER A 75 2.33 -6.40 -21.45
CA SER A 75 2.78 -6.34 -22.84
C SER A 75 3.10 -7.77 -23.26
N SER A 76 2.26 -8.40 -24.08
CA SER A 76 2.45 -9.77 -24.57
C SER A 76 3.79 -9.90 -25.29
N PHE A 77 4.74 -10.64 -24.72
CA PHE A 77 6.02 -10.94 -25.37
C PHE A 77 5.90 -11.96 -26.50
N ASP A 78 4.70 -12.50 -26.76
CA ASP A 78 4.46 -13.55 -27.76
C ASP A 78 4.82 -13.13 -29.20
N GLU A 79 4.86 -11.82 -29.48
CA GLU A 79 5.33 -11.27 -30.77
C GLU A 79 6.87 -11.36 -30.95
N PHE A 80 7.64 -11.58 -29.87
CA PHE A 80 9.09 -11.67 -29.91
C PHE A 80 9.60 -13.06 -30.31
N GLU A 81 8.85 -14.12 -29.98
CA GLU A 81 9.30 -15.50 -30.17
C GLU A 81 8.93 -16.09 -31.54
N ASN A 82 7.90 -15.55 -32.21
CA ASN A 82 7.34 -16.15 -33.42
C ASN A 82 7.69 -15.45 -34.75
N GLY A 83 8.52 -14.41 -34.73
CA GLY A 83 8.83 -13.60 -35.92
C GLY A 83 10.31 -13.60 -36.31
N ASP A 84 10.58 -13.80 -37.60
CA ASP A 84 11.89 -13.57 -38.24
C ASP A 84 12.16 -12.05 -38.37
N LEU A 85 12.12 -11.35 -37.24
CA LEU A 85 12.28 -9.90 -37.16
C LEU A 85 13.76 -9.51 -37.26
N SER A 86 14.05 -8.51 -38.08
CA SER A 86 15.36 -7.88 -38.13
C SER A 86 15.76 -7.30 -36.76
N LEU A 87 17.07 -7.16 -36.48
CA LEU A 87 17.57 -6.53 -35.24
C LEU A 87 16.99 -5.14 -34.99
N LYS A 88 16.70 -4.38 -36.05
CA LYS A 88 16.11 -3.03 -35.96
C LYS A 88 14.66 -3.09 -35.49
N ASP A 89 13.88 -4.01 -36.03
CA ASP A 89 12.46 -4.18 -35.70
C ASP A 89 12.30 -4.77 -34.29
N ARG A 90 13.16 -5.71 -33.90
CA ARG A 90 13.25 -6.20 -32.51
C ARG A 90 13.52 -5.05 -31.53
N ARG A 91 14.43 -4.13 -31.85
CA ARG A 91 14.70 -2.94 -31.00
C ARG A 91 13.52 -1.98 -30.94
N LYS A 92 12.81 -1.76 -32.06
CA LYS A 92 11.63 -0.90 -32.10
C LYS A 92 10.49 -1.51 -31.27
N LEU A 93 10.20 -2.79 -31.48
CA LEU A 93 9.23 -3.55 -30.71
C LEU A 93 9.58 -3.57 -29.22
N SER A 94 10.84 -3.82 -28.85
CA SER A 94 11.30 -3.76 -27.45
C SER A 94 11.04 -2.39 -26.80
N ARG A 95 11.22 -1.29 -27.54
CA ARG A 95 10.94 0.07 -27.02
C ARG A 95 9.44 0.33 -26.87
N GLU A 96 8.63 -0.11 -27.81
CA GLU A 96 7.16 -0.02 -27.73
C GLU A 96 6.62 -0.88 -26.59
N MET A 97 7.13 -2.11 -26.45
CA MET A 97 6.84 -2.99 -25.33
C MET A 97 7.30 -2.39 -24.00
N LYS A 98 8.48 -1.77 -23.91
CA LYS A 98 8.91 -1.05 -22.69
C LYS A 98 7.98 0.11 -22.33
N LYS A 99 7.43 0.82 -23.32
CA LYS A 99 6.43 1.87 -23.08
C LYS A 99 5.09 1.28 -22.59
N LYS A 100 4.71 0.10 -23.11
CA LYS A 100 3.48 -0.62 -22.71
C LYS A 100 3.62 -1.39 -21.39
N ALA A 101 4.80 -1.91 -21.07
CA ALA A 101 5.10 -2.70 -19.87
C ALA A 101 4.97 -1.92 -18.56
N GLY A 102 4.89 -0.59 -18.64
CA GLY A 102 4.57 0.30 -17.52
C GLY A 102 3.14 0.84 -17.54
N GLN A 103 2.30 0.45 -18.52
CA GLN A 103 0.91 0.89 -18.55
C GLN A 103 0.11 0.20 -17.45
N GLN A 104 -0.39 1.01 -16.54
CA GLN A 104 -1.33 0.60 -15.52
C GLN A 104 -2.73 0.82 -16.09
N LEU A 105 -3.52 -0.24 -16.14
CA LEU A 105 -4.95 -0.15 -16.39
C LEU A 105 -5.62 0.32 -15.11
N LEU A 106 -6.58 1.22 -15.25
CA LEU A 106 -7.35 1.72 -14.14
C LEU A 106 -8.75 1.12 -14.15
N ILE A 107 -9.13 0.53 -13.03
CA ILE A 107 -10.39 -0.19 -12.85
C ILE A 107 -11.20 0.57 -11.80
N ALA A 108 -12.40 0.99 -12.18
CA ALA A 108 -13.34 1.66 -11.30
C ALA A 108 -14.41 0.68 -10.83
N ILE A 109 -14.68 0.67 -9.51
CA ILE A 109 -15.88 0.06 -8.94
C ILE A 109 -16.79 1.19 -8.45
N ASP A 110 -17.97 1.32 -9.05
CA ASP A 110 -18.93 2.36 -8.71
C ASP A 110 -19.71 2.07 -7.41
N HIS A 111 -20.61 2.97 -7.03
CA HIS A 111 -21.44 2.86 -5.82
C HIS A 111 -22.40 1.66 -5.86
N SER A 112 -22.82 1.24 -7.06
CA SER A 112 -23.64 0.04 -7.29
C SER A 112 -22.83 -1.26 -7.23
N GLY A 113 -21.50 -1.13 -7.22
CA GLY A 113 -20.58 -2.25 -7.25
C GLY A 113 -20.33 -2.78 -8.66
N ASN A 114 -20.60 -2.00 -9.72
CA ASN A 114 -20.26 -2.37 -11.07
C ASN A 114 -18.80 -1.98 -11.37
N MET A 115 -18.08 -2.92 -11.97
CA MET A 115 -16.69 -2.74 -12.36
C MET A 115 -16.58 -2.33 -13.83
N LYS A 116 -15.73 -1.34 -14.11
CA LYS A 116 -15.40 -0.90 -15.48
C LYS A 116 -13.97 -0.42 -15.57
N GLU A 117 -13.33 -0.66 -16.71
CA GLU A 117 -12.09 0.03 -17.04
C GLU A 117 -12.37 1.53 -17.27
N THR A 118 -11.40 2.37 -16.90
CA THR A 118 -11.56 3.83 -17.01
C THR A 118 -10.24 4.51 -17.33
N ASN A 119 -10.31 5.68 -17.97
CA ASN A 119 -9.15 6.50 -18.34
C ASN A 119 -9.08 7.78 -17.51
N ARG A 120 -9.59 7.74 -16.26
CA ARG A 120 -9.55 8.92 -15.39
C ARG A 120 -8.11 9.30 -15.07
N ASN A 121 -7.81 10.59 -15.18
CA ASN A 121 -6.55 11.14 -14.71
C ASN A 121 -6.56 11.17 -13.18
N ILE A 122 -5.89 10.20 -12.57
CA ILE A 122 -5.57 10.24 -11.15
C ILE A 122 -4.24 10.95 -11.01
N VAL A 123 -4.23 12.03 -10.23
CA VAL A 123 -2.98 12.65 -9.80
C VAL A 123 -2.44 11.81 -8.64
N SER A 124 -1.32 11.11 -8.87
CA SER A 124 -0.62 10.38 -7.83
C SER A 124 0.14 11.33 -6.89
N ALA A 125 0.57 10.82 -5.75
CA ALA A 125 1.49 11.56 -4.88
C ALA A 125 2.78 11.87 -5.65
N VAL A 126 3.27 13.10 -5.51
CA VAL A 126 4.54 13.53 -6.10
C VAL A 126 5.63 13.31 -5.06
N GLU A 127 6.66 12.57 -5.45
CA GLU A 127 7.88 12.45 -4.64
C GLU A 127 8.76 13.68 -4.84
N VAL A 128 9.09 14.34 -3.74
CA VAL A 128 9.98 15.51 -3.73
C VAL A 128 11.07 15.32 -2.68
N TYR A 129 12.20 16.01 -2.89
CA TYR A 129 13.32 16.02 -1.95
C TYR A 129 13.50 17.44 -1.43
N ARG A 130 13.15 17.66 -0.16
CA ARG A 130 13.33 18.95 0.51
C ARG A 130 14.74 19.04 1.10
N ILE A 131 15.45 20.12 0.82
CA ILE A 131 16.76 20.39 1.39
C ILE A 131 16.60 20.90 2.82
N GLY A 132 17.29 20.27 3.77
CA GLY A 132 17.46 20.71 5.15
C GLY A 132 18.89 21.20 5.39
N ILE A 133 19.03 22.17 6.28
CA ILE A 133 20.32 22.67 6.79
C ILE A 133 20.34 22.56 8.31
N GLN A 134 21.52 22.32 8.88
CA GLN A 134 21.72 22.41 10.32
C GLN A 134 22.33 23.77 10.67
N VAL A 135 21.63 24.54 11.51
CA VAL A 135 22.09 25.85 11.98
C VAL A 135 22.64 25.71 13.39
N ASN A 136 23.88 26.17 13.60
CA ASN A 136 24.45 26.26 14.94
C ASN A 136 23.83 27.48 15.66
N ARG A 137 23.07 27.24 16.73
CA ARG A 137 22.36 28.29 17.48
C ARG A 137 23.29 29.28 18.21
N HIS A 138 24.57 28.94 18.40
CA HIS A 138 25.53 29.84 19.06
C HIS A 138 26.21 30.79 18.07
N THR A 139 26.42 30.34 16.83
CA THR A 139 27.12 31.12 15.80
C THR A 139 26.19 31.66 14.72
N ASP A 140 24.92 31.22 14.71
CA ASP A 140 23.90 31.45 13.66
C ASP A 140 24.38 31.14 12.24
N THR A 141 25.44 30.33 12.13
CA THR A 141 25.99 29.87 10.86
C THR A 141 25.47 28.46 10.57
N SER A 142 25.19 28.20 9.30
CA SER A 142 24.98 26.83 8.84
C SER A 142 26.27 26.04 9.07
N GLN A 143 26.17 24.85 9.65
CA GLN A 143 27.33 23.96 9.70
C GLN A 143 27.70 23.57 8.27
N GLU A 144 28.94 23.90 7.89
CA GLU A 144 29.48 23.62 6.56
C GLU A 144 29.46 22.11 6.30
N GLY A 145 29.00 21.70 5.10
CA GLY A 145 28.93 20.29 4.70
C GLY A 145 27.69 19.51 5.19
N ILE A 146 26.75 20.12 5.93
CA ILE A 146 25.54 19.44 6.42
C ILE A 146 24.30 19.91 5.66
N LEU A 147 24.26 19.56 4.36
CA LEU A 147 23.06 19.59 3.53
C LEU A 147 22.50 18.17 3.48
N PHE A 148 21.23 18.01 3.86
CA PHE A 148 20.58 16.71 3.79
C PHE A 148 19.22 16.81 3.12
N TYR A 149 18.89 15.78 2.35
CA TYR A 149 17.63 15.71 1.62
C TYR A 149 16.62 14.91 2.44
N HIS A 150 15.47 15.51 2.68
CA HIS A 150 14.29 14.83 3.19
C HIS A 150 13.38 14.44 2.04
N GLN A 151 13.26 13.15 1.81
CA GLN A 151 12.21 12.62 0.93
C GLN A 151 10.83 12.97 1.51
N GLU A 152 9.92 13.37 0.65
CA GLU A 152 8.54 13.72 0.98
C GLU A 152 7.61 13.33 -0.15
N PHE A 153 6.45 12.78 0.20
CA PHE A 153 5.36 12.51 -0.72
C PHE A 153 4.30 13.57 -0.51
N ILE A 154 4.07 14.41 -1.53
CA ILE A 154 3.05 15.45 -1.52
C ILE A 154 1.82 14.92 -2.24
N PHE A 155 0.68 14.93 -1.55
CA PHE A 155 -0.58 14.45 -2.09
C PHE A 155 -1.38 15.64 -2.66
N PRO A 156 -2.14 15.44 -3.75
CA PRO A 156 -2.98 16.49 -4.30
C PRO A 156 -4.01 16.97 -3.27
N GLN A 157 -4.20 18.28 -3.20
CA GLN A 157 -5.18 18.87 -2.29
C GLN A 157 -6.58 18.29 -2.57
N ASN A 158 -7.26 17.87 -1.50
CA ASN A 158 -8.60 17.29 -1.51
C ASN A 158 -8.76 15.94 -2.24
N GLN A 159 -7.71 15.31 -2.76
CA GLN A 159 -7.81 13.94 -3.29
C GLN A 159 -8.03 12.97 -2.12
N PRO A 160 -9.19 12.29 -2.03
CA PRO A 160 -9.42 11.30 -1.00
C PRO A 160 -8.81 9.96 -1.42
N PHE A 161 -8.36 9.21 -0.41
CA PHE A 161 -7.80 7.88 -0.54
C PHE A 161 -8.53 6.92 0.39
N SER A 162 -8.44 5.63 0.08
CA SER A 162 -9.00 4.54 0.87
C SER A 162 -7.94 3.46 1.09
N ILE A 163 -7.90 2.93 2.30
CA ILE A 163 -7.21 1.67 2.62
C ILE A 163 -8.28 0.63 2.91
N TYR A 164 -8.08 -0.59 2.40
CA TYR A 164 -8.96 -1.73 2.60
C TYR A 164 -8.31 -2.71 3.57
N ILE A 165 -9.10 -3.27 4.46
CA ILE A 165 -8.68 -4.22 5.49
C ILE A 165 -9.62 -5.42 5.49
N LYS A 166 -9.13 -6.60 5.10
CA LYS A 166 -9.85 -7.86 5.28
C LYS A 166 -9.57 -8.36 6.68
N CYS A 167 -10.61 -8.47 7.50
CA CYS A 167 -10.56 -9.11 8.81
C CYS A 167 -11.93 -9.69 9.15
N ASP A 168 -11.96 -10.89 9.72
CA ASP A 168 -13.22 -11.52 10.15
C ASP A 168 -13.49 -11.34 11.65
N ASN A 169 -12.51 -10.84 12.41
CA ASN A 169 -12.63 -10.59 13.83
C ASN A 169 -12.98 -9.12 14.11
N GLU A 170 -14.24 -8.88 14.46
CA GLU A 170 -14.75 -7.52 14.74
C GLU A 170 -14.02 -6.82 15.88
N LYS A 171 -13.58 -7.55 16.91
CA LYS A 171 -12.82 -6.96 18.03
C LYS A 171 -11.47 -6.39 17.57
N LEU A 172 -10.82 -7.04 16.61
CA LEU A 172 -9.57 -6.52 16.03
C LEU A 172 -9.83 -5.27 15.20
N ILE A 173 -10.96 -5.21 14.48
CA ILE A 173 -11.37 -4.02 13.74
C ILE A 173 -11.60 -2.84 14.67
N GLU A 174 -12.23 -3.03 15.83
CA GLU A 174 -12.38 -1.96 16.84
C GLU A 174 -11.03 -1.45 17.36
N ILE A 175 -10.05 -2.34 17.55
CA ILE A 175 -8.70 -1.95 17.96
C ILE A 175 -8.01 -1.14 16.85
N ILE A 176 -8.14 -1.58 15.59
CA ILE A 176 -7.58 -0.87 14.44
C ILE A 176 -8.25 0.50 14.26
N GLU A 177 -9.56 0.61 14.46
CA GLU A 177 -10.28 1.89 14.44
C GLU A 177 -9.76 2.86 15.50
N LYS A 178 -9.48 2.38 16.71
CA LYS A 178 -8.84 3.18 17.77
C LYS A 178 -7.44 3.62 17.36
N CYS A 179 -6.66 2.75 16.72
CA CYS A 179 -5.34 3.13 16.18
C CYS A 179 -5.47 4.25 15.15
N PHE A 180 -6.41 4.17 14.20
CA PHE A 180 -6.65 5.26 13.24
C PHE A 180 -7.09 6.56 13.90
N SER A 181 -7.95 6.47 14.92
CA SER A 181 -8.36 7.65 15.69
C SER A 181 -7.17 8.36 16.33
N ILE A 182 -6.18 7.62 16.80
CA ILE A 182 -4.94 8.18 17.37
C ILE A 182 -4.01 8.69 16.28
N ILE A 183 -3.89 7.98 15.15
CA ILE A 183 -3.10 8.42 13.99
C ILE A 183 -3.62 9.78 13.48
N GLU A 184 -4.93 10.04 13.53
CA GLU A 184 -5.49 11.36 13.20
C GLU A 184 -4.89 12.49 14.06
N LEU A 185 -4.61 12.19 15.33
CA LEU A 185 -4.07 13.14 16.31
C LEU A 185 -2.54 13.24 16.27
N THR A 186 -1.88 12.09 16.10
CA THR A 186 -0.42 11.97 16.20
C THR A 186 0.29 11.95 14.85
N GLY A 187 -0.45 11.92 13.74
CA GLY A 187 0.10 11.74 12.39
C GLY A 187 0.63 10.34 12.07
N PHE A 188 1.04 10.17 10.81
CA PHE A 188 1.47 8.92 10.19
C PHE A 188 2.91 8.98 9.69
N GLY A 189 3.68 7.94 10.02
CA GLY A 189 5.06 7.79 9.59
C GLY A 189 6.05 8.64 10.40
N PRO A 190 7.30 8.75 9.95
CA PRO A 190 8.31 9.57 10.62
C PRO A 190 8.08 11.07 10.36
N ASP A 191 8.82 11.90 11.09
CA ASP A 191 8.86 13.37 10.92
C ASP A 191 7.54 14.10 11.22
N VAL A 192 6.65 13.51 12.01
CA VAL A 192 5.40 14.16 12.45
C VAL A 192 5.70 15.46 13.21
N SER A 193 6.77 15.49 14.02
CA SER A 193 7.16 16.65 14.82
C SER A 193 7.45 17.92 14.00
N ILE A 194 7.78 17.78 12.70
CA ILE A 194 7.98 18.90 11.78
C ILE A 194 6.76 19.17 10.89
N GLY A 195 5.59 18.61 11.27
CA GLY A 195 4.30 18.87 10.65
C GLY A 195 3.92 17.93 9.50
N LYS A 196 4.71 16.89 9.21
CA LYS A 196 4.40 15.87 8.20
C LYS A 196 3.44 14.80 8.75
N GLY A 197 2.89 13.97 7.88
CA GLY A 197 2.09 12.82 8.30
C GLY A 197 0.68 13.17 8.76
N LYS A 198 0.23 14.42 8.60
CA LYS A 198 -1.13 14.81 8.98
C LYS A 198 -2.15 14.12 8.09
N ILE A 199 -3.01 13.32 8.71
CA ILE A 199 -4.10 12.61 8.07
C ILE A 199 -5.41 13.10 8.67
N ARG A 200 -6.43 13.24 7.84
CA ARG A 200 -7.81 13.46 8.27
C ARG A 200 -8.67 12.33 7.74
N PHE A 201 -9.28 11.57 8.64
CA PHE A 201 -10.18 10.48 8.28
C PHE A 201 -11.59 11.01 8.07
N PHE A 202 -12.30 10.42 7.11
CA PHE A 202 -13.72 10.67 6.95
C PHE A 202 -14.49 9.77 7.91
N LYS A 203 -15.38 10.39 8.69
CA LYS A 203 -16.20 9.68 9.68
C LYS A 203 -17.58 9.41 9.09
N HIS A 204 -18.04 8.19 9.23
CA HIS A 204 -19.36 7.72 8.82
C HIS A 204 -20.08 7.24 10.07
N GLU A 205 -21.11 7.95 10.52
CA GLU A 205 -21.82 7.65 11.78
C GLU A 205 -20.86 7.51 12.98
N ASN A 206 -19.90 8.43 13.08
CA ASN A 206 -18.81 8.44 14.07
C ASN A 206 -17.77 7.31 13.97
N LYS A 207 -17.89 6.39 13.01
CA LYS A 207 -16.88 5.36 12.74
C LYS A 207 -15.91 5.79 11.66
N ILE A 208 -14.68 5.29 11.75
CA ILE A 208 -13.63 5.51 10.74
C ILE A 208 -13.59 4.34 9.75
N LEU A 209 -13.77 3.12 10.26
CA LEU A 209 -13.83 1.91 9.44
C LEU A 209 -15.30 1.56 9.16
N ILE A 210 -15.60 1.39 7.88
CA ILE A 210 -16.91 0.93 7.40
C ILE A 210 -16.76 -0.31 6.54
N ARG A 211 -17.72 -1.24 6.62
CA ARG A 211 -17.72 -2.41 5.75
C ARG A 211 -17.94 -1.97 4.29
N ASP A 212 -17.16 -2.54 3.39
CA ASP A 212 -17.23 -2.25 1.95
C ASP A 212 -17.72 -3.47 1.18
N GLU A 213 -19.04 -3.63 1.13
CA GLU A 213 -19.68 -4.76 0.44
C GLU A 213 -19.43 -4.74 -1.07
N GLN A 214 -19.23 -3.56 -1.68
CA GLN A 214 -18.94 -3.47 -3.10
C GLN A 214 -17.59 -4.12 -3.44
N VAL A 215 -16.56 -3.88 -2.63
CA VAL A 215 -15.24 -4.51 -2.82
C VAL A 215 -15.24 -5.97 -2.36
N GLU A 216 -15.97 -6.29 -1.29
CA GLU A 216 -16.08 -7.65 -0.76
C GLU A 216 -16.60 -8.66 -1.79
N ARG A 217 -17.48 -8.24 -2.70
CA ARG A 217 -18.00 -9.07 -3.82
C ARG A 217 -16.90 -9.57 -4.77
N TYR A 218 -15.77 -8.87 -4.86
CA TYR A 218 -14.65 -9.21 -5.73
C TYR A 218 -13.55 -10.00 -5.01
N PHE A 219 -13.68 -10.21 -3.70
CA PHE A 219 -12.74 -11.02 -2.94
C PHE A 219 -12.99 -12.51 -3.21
N PRO A 220 -11.95 -13.33 -3.43
CA PRO A 220 -12.12 -14.76 -3.66
C PRO A 220 -12.74 -15.45 -2.45
N GLN A 221 -13.82 -16.21 -2.68
CA GLN A 221 -14.41 -17.06 -1.66
C GLN A 221 -13.57 -18.32 -1.40
N ASN A 222 -12.89 -18.82 -2.45
CA ASN A 222 -12.01 -19.98 -2.39
C ASN A 222 -10.72 -19.71 -3.15
N ILE A 223 -9.61 -20.20 -2.63
CA ILE A 223 -8.28 -20.15 -3.27
C ILE A 223 -7.94 -21.56 -3.73
N ASP A 224 -7.89 -21.75 -5.05
CA ASP A 224 -7.68 -23.07 -5.67
C ASP A 224 -6.36 -23.20 -6.46
N GLY A 225 -5.56 -22.12 -6.49
CA GLY A 225 -4.29 -22.09 -7.21
C GLY A 225 -4.42 -21.97 -8.73
N LYS A 226 -5.60 -21.68 -9.27
CA LYS A 226 -5.85 -21.62 -10.72
C LYS A 226 -6.26 -20.24 -11.20
N GLU A 227 -7.10 -19.55 -10.44
CA GLU A 227 -7.60 -18.22 -10.83
C GLU A 227 -6.56 -17.12 -10.66
N GLU A 228 -6.56 -16.17 -11.60
CA GLU A 228 -5.75 -14.96 -11.55
C GLU A 228 -6.52 -13.83 -10.85
N PHE A 229 -5.81 -13.10 -10.00
CA PHE A 229 -6.33 -11.98 -9.24
C PHE A 229 -5.40 -10.79 -9.35
N VAL A 230 -5.95 -9.60 -9.13
CA VAL A 230 -5.17 -8.38 -8.93
C VAL A 230 -4.87 -8.24 -7.45
N ASN A 231 -3.60 -8.22 -7.09
CA ASN A 231 -3.14 -7.99 -5.74
C ASN A 231 -3.15 -6.49 -5.42
N ILE A 232 -3.97 -6.07 -4.45
CA ILE A 232 -4.11 -4.65 -4.08
C ILE A 232 -3.13 -4.20 -2.97
N SER A 233 -2.18 -5.05 -2.61
CA SER A 233 -1.14 -4.73 -1.62
C SER A 233 0.24 -4.73 -2.26
N SER A 234 1.10 -3.81 -1.84
CA SER A 234 2.53 -3.96 -2.12
C SER A 234 3.09 -5.12 -1.29
N THR A 235 3.76 -6.06 -1.96
CA THR A 235 4.18 -7.33 -1.34
C THR A 235 5.69 -7.46 -1.36
N ILE A 236 6.30 -7.62 -0.19
CA ILE A 236 7.73 -7.86 -0.04
C ILE A 236 8.10 -9.24 -0.61
N PHE A 237 9.07 -9.28 -1.52
CA PHE A 237 9.61 -10.53 -2.04
C PHE A 237 10.39 -11.26 -0.95
N SER A 238 10.08 -12.54 -0.78
CA SER A 238 10.87 -13.46 0.02
C SER A 238 10.58 -14.91 -0.39
N PRO A 239 11.45 -15.88 -0.10
CA PRO A 239 11.20 -17.28 -0.48
C PRO A 239 9.80 -17.78 -0.09
N GLN A 240 9.36 -17.46 1.12
CA GLN A 240 8.04 -17.82 1.65
C GLN A 240 6.88 -17.19 0.87
N ILE A 241 7.06 -16.02 0.22
CA ILE A 241 5.98 -15.44 -0.59
C ILE A 241 5.71 -16.28 -1.84
N THR A 242 6.74 -16.95 -2.36
CA THR A 242 6.62 -17.80 -3.56
C THR A 242 5.93 -19.13 -3.26
N GLU A 243 5.90 -19.53 -1.99
CA GLU A 243 5.13 -20.69 -1.52
C GLU A 243 3.64 -20.38 -1.42
N ILE A 244 3.27 -19.14 -1.11
CA ILE A 244 1.86 -18.74 -0.97
C ILE A 244 1.25 -18.22 -2.27
N CYS A 245 2.06 -17.81 -3.25
CA CYS A 245 1.57 -17.09 -4.41
C CYS A 245 2.54 -17.13 -5.61
N LYS A 246 1.99 -17.32 -6.81
CA LYS A 246 2.69 -17.12 -8.09
C LYS A 246 2.42 -15.73 -8.62
N PHE A 247 3.47 -14.98 -8.97
CA PHE A 247 3.33 -13.68 -9.63
C PHE A 247 3.38 -13.87 -11.15
N LYS A 248 2.36 -13.37 -11.86
CA LYS A 248 2.27 -13.40 -13.33
C LYS A 248 2.84 -12.12 -13.92
N THR A 249 2.34 -10.99 -13.44
CA THR A 249 2.71 -9.65 -13.94
C THR A 249 2.87 -8.71 -12.77
N TYR A 250 4.01 -8.04 -12.68
CA TYR A 250 4.28 -7.14 -11.56
C TYR A 250 5.35 -6.13 -11.96
N LEU A 251 5.28 -4.97 -11.31
CA LEU A 251 6.37 -4.01 -11.30
C LEU A 251 7.10 -4.14 -9.97
N THR A 252 8.43 -4.11 -10.02
CA THR A 252 9.25 -4.14 -8.83
C THR A 252 9.63 -2.72 -8.43
N PHE A 253 9.64 -2.45 -7.13
CA PHE A 253 10.23 -1.25 -6.58
C PHE A 253 11.01 -1.58 -5.32
N ARG A 254 11.99 -0.75 -5.00
CA ARG A 254 12.75 -0.84 -3.76
C ARG A 254 12.10 0.06 -2.72
N TYR A 255 11.89 -0.47 -1.52
CA TYR A 255 11.41 0.26 -0.37
C TYR A 255 12.45 0.21 0.76
N ASP A 256 13.01 1.37 1.08
CA ASP A 256 13.95 1.54 2.18
C ASP A 256 13.20 1.94 3.44
N SER A 257 12.83 0.96 4.27
CA SER A 257 12.10 1.22 5.51
C SER A 257 13.02 1.88 6.54
N LYS A 258 12.61 3.03 7.04
CA LYS A 258 13.23 3.68 8.21
C LYS A 258 12.57 3.14 9.48
N GLY A 259 13.37 2.75 10.46
CA GLY A 259 12.90 2.36 11.80
C GLY A 259 13.65 3.15 12.87
N TYR A 260 13.10 3.25 14.07
CA TYR A 260 13.79 3.85 15.20
C TYR A 260 15.11 3.11 15.48
N PHE A 261 16.24 3.82 15.41
CA PHE A 261 17.58 3.36 15.76
C PHE A 261 18.11 2.13 14.99
N THR A 262 17.41 1.68 13.94
CA THR A 262 17.80 0.50 13.16
C THR A 262 17.45 0.71 11.69
N PHE A 263 18.45 0.58 10.83
CA PHE A 263 18.23 0.51 9.38
C PHE A 263 17.69 -0.88 9.06
N LYS A 264 16.39 -0.96 8.73
CA LYS A 264 15.83 -2.20 8.21
C LYS A 264 16.47 -2.47 6.83
N PRO A 265 16.68 -3.74 6.44
CA PRO A 265 17.21 -4.05 5.13
C PRO A 265 16.31 -3.48 4.03
N PRO A 266 16.89 -3.08 2.88
CA PRO A 266 16.09 -2.68 1.74
C PRO A 266 15.19 -3.84 1.30
N TYR A 267 13.91 -3.56 1.08
CA TYR A 267 12.96 -4.55 0.58
C TYR A 267 12.68 -4.32 -0.90
N PHE A 268 12.72 -5.40 -1.68
CA PHE A 268 12.14 -5.38 -3.02
C PHE A 268 10.69 -5.82 -2.92
N CYS A 269 9.80 -5.01 -3.46
CA CYS A 269 8.37 -5.22 -3.40
C CYS A 269 7.80 -5.39 -4.80
N ALA A 270 6.84 -6.31 -4.96
CA ALA A 270 5.88 -6.23 -6.04
C ALA A 270 4.93 -5.06 -5.73
N ALA A 271 4.76 -4.15 -6.67
CA ALA A 271 3.80 -3.07 -6.57
C ALA A 271 2.36 -3.58 -6.54
N LYS A 272 1.50 -2.86 -5.83
CA LYS A 272 0.06 -3.04 -5.91
C LYS A 272 -0.41 -3.01 -7.37
N GLY A 273 -1.44 -3.77 -7.68
CA GLY A 273 -1.93 -4.01 -9.03
C GLY A 273 -1.24 -5.16 -9.77
N ALA A 274 -0.30 -5.86 -9.13
CA ALA A 274 0.29 -7.07 -9.67
C ALA A 274 -0.79 -8.13 -9.95
N VAL A 275 -0.67 -8.84 -11.07
CA VAL A 275 -1.48 -10.01 -11.38
C VAL A 275 -0.83 -11.24 -10.76
N VAL A 276 -1.60 -11.97 -9.96
CA VAL A 276 -1.12 -13.06 -9.12
C VAL A 276 -2.06 -14.26 -9.16
N VAL A 277 -1.53 -15.43 -8.85
CA VAL A 277 -2.28 -16.66 -8.60
C VAL A 277 -1.95 -17.11 -7.18
N PRO A 278 -2.82 -16.84 -6.19
CA PRO A 278 -2.65 -17.31 -4.82
C PRO A 278 -2.78 -18.83 -4.75
N ILE A 279 -1.90 -19.48 -3.99
CA ILE A 279 -1.77 -20.94 -3.88
C ILE A 279 -2.12 -21.43 -2.48
N SER A 280 -1.92 -20.58 -1.47
CA SER A 280 -2.21 -20.86 -0.06
C SER A 280 -3.50 -20.17 0.37
N SER A 281 -4.24 -20.76 1.31
CA SER A 281 -5.34 -20.10 2.01
C SER A 281 -4.86 -18.97 2.92
N LYS A 282 -3.66 -19.11 3.50
CA LYS A 282 -3.01 -18.08 4.29
C LYS A 282 -2.21 -17.15 3.39
N LEU A 283 -2.65 -15.89 3.34
CA LEU A 283 -2.16 -14.88 2.41
C LEU A 283 -1.33 -13.76 3.04
N ASN A 284 -1.16 -13.76 4.36
CA ASN A 284 -0.26 -12.86 5.05
C ASN A 284 0.97 -13.62 5.59
N LEU A 285 2.07 -12.90 5.71
CA LEU A 285 3.30 -13.36 6.35
C LEU A 285 3.83 -12.26 7.23
N VAL A 286 4.20 -12.63 8.46
CA VAL A 286 4.94 -11.76 9.36
C VAL A 286 6.25 -12.41 9.74
N LYS A 287 7.33 -11.66 9.60
CA LYS A 287 8.67 -12.06 10.01
C LYS A 287 9.23 -11.08 11.01
N GLU A 288 9.96 -11.58 11.98
CA GLU A 288 10.71 -10.72 12.89
C GLU A 288 12.14 -10.54 12.35
N TYR A 289 12.60 -9.29 12.33
CA TYR A 289 13.96 -8.93 11.98
C TYR A 289 14.49 -7.94 13.02
N GLN A 290 15.50 -8.36 13.80
CA GLN A 290 16.10 -7.54 14.87
C GLN A 290 15.06 -6.92 15.82
N GLY A 291 14.08 -7.70 16.26
CA GLY A 291 13.02 -7.21 17.15
C GLY A 291 11.92 -6.38 16.46
N LYS A 292 11.95 -6.26 15.12
CA LYS A 292 10.95 -5.53 14.33
C LYS A 292 10.12 -6.49 13.48
N LEU A 293 8.81 -6.31 13.50
CA LEU A 293 7.89 -7.07 12.67
C LEU A 293 7.88 -6.52 11.23
N LEU A 294 7.95 -7.44 10.28
CA LEU A 294 7.89 -7.23 8.84
C LEU A 294 6.66 -7.95 8.33
N TYR A 295 5.65 -7.16 7.99
CA TYR A 295 4.41 -7.66 7.44
C TYR A 295 4.43 -7.57 5.92
N THR A 296 3.92 -8.62 5.28
CA THR A 296 3.66 -8.64 3.84
C THR A 296 2.42 -9.50 3.59
N CYS A 297 1.64 -9.18 2.57
CA CYS A 297 0.46 -9.97 2.23
C CYS A 297 0.18 -9.95 0.73
N ILE A 298 -0.66 -10.89 0.30
CA ILE A 298 -1.36 -10.89 -0.97
C ILE A 298 -2.81 -10.55 -0.64
N PHE A 299 -3.32 -9.44 -1.17
CA PHE A 299 -4.72 -9.07 -1.07
C PHE A 299 -5.37 -9.19 -2.45
N PRO A 300 -5.86 -10.39 -2.80
CA PRO A 300 -6.38 -10.65 -4.14
C PRO A 300 -7.80 -10.11 -4.31
N LEU A 301 -8.04 -9.42 -5.41
CA LEU A 301 -9.37 -9.07 -5.91
C LEU A 301 -9.53 -9.50 -7.37
N LYS A 302 -10.73 -9.92 -7.75
CA LYS A 302 -11.09 -10.31 -9.12
C LYS A 302 -11.40 -9.05 -9.96
N LEU A 303 -10.34 -8.35 -10.37
CA LEU A 303 -10.40 -7.08 -11.13
C LEU A 303 -10.01 -7.23 -12.61
#